data_AF-A0A084WDR4-F1
#
_entry.id   AF-A0A084WDR4-F1
#
_cell.length_a   1.000
_cell.length_b   1.000
_cell.length_c   1.000
_cell.angle_alpha   90.00
_cell.angle_beta   90.00
_cell.angle_gamma   90.00
#
_symmetry.space_group_name_H-M   'P 1'
#
loop_
_entity.id
_entity.type
_entity.pdbx_description
1 polymer ?
#
loop_
_entity_poly.entity_id
_entity_poly.type
_entity_poly.pdbx_seq_one_letter_code
_entity_poly.pdbx_strand_id
1 'polypeptide(L)'
;MTPACRIDISSTVFNNPSHSLEGLESFSHIWIIYHFHRNPNHLKAKVAPPRLGGERVGVFSTRSPHRPCPIGLSLVQLDRVEDSKVYFFGTDMVDGTPVLDIKPYIPQYDVPVNMSEIEFYNSREAPDGEETSLMDNNPPGSSSQSVSSVSVPNWVLNSSILDVVFNTNAESQLQALGIEKVKLTGI
;
A
#
# COMPACT_ATOMS: atom_id res chain seq x y z
N MET A 1 -0.80 -22.48 8.28
CA MET A 1 -1.29 -21.37 7.43
C MET A 1 -1.37 -20.13 8.29
N THR A 2 -0.57 -19.11 7.99
CA THR A 2 -0.64 -17.81 8.68
C THR A 2 -2.04 -17.23 8.46
N PRO A 3 -2.72 -16.70 9.49
CA PRO A 3 -4.03 -16.09 9.27
C PRO A 3 -3.86 -14.88 8.35
N ALA A 4 -4.52 -14.93 7.19
CA ALA A 4 -4.63 -13.76 6.32
C ALA A 4 -5.34 -12.63 7.08
N CYS A 5 -4.88 -11.40 6.90
CA CYS A 5 -5.61 -10.23 7.36
C CYS A 5 -6.97 -10.18 6.66
N ARG A 6 -7.98 -9.61 7.30
CA ARG A 6 -9.35 -9.59 6.79
C ARG A 6 -9.96 -8.19 6.90
N ILE A 7 -10.69 -7.79 5.87
CA ILE A 7 -11.63 -6.67 5.91
C ILE A 7 -13.04 -7.24 5.78
N ASP A 8 -13.94 -6.76 6.64
CA ASP A 8 -15.38 -7.05 6.59
C ASP A 8 -16.11 -5.79 6.06
N ILE A 9 -16.80 -5.92 4.92
CA ILE A 9 -17.59 -4.82 4.36
C ILE A 9 -18.88 -4.66 5.16
N SER A 10 -19.12 -3.44 5.66
CA SER A 10 -20.29 -3.15 6.49
C SER A 10 -21.59 -3.17 5.69
N SER A 11 -22.56 -3.93 6.17
CA SER A 11 -23.95 -3.94 5.66
C SER A 11 -24.72 -2.65 5.94
N THR A 12 -24.19 -1.76 6.78
CA THR A 12 -24.78 -0.42 6.99
C THR A 12 -24.44 0.56 5.86
N VAL A 13 -23.41 0.26 5.07
CA VAL A 13 -22.94 1.13 3.97
C VAL A 13 -23.54 0.67 2.65
N PHE A 14 -23.55 -0.64 2.38
CA PHE A 14 -24.10 -1.22 1.16
C PHE A 14 -25.26 -2.15 1.47
N ASN A 15 -26.32 -2.09 0.66
CA ASN A 15 -27.46 -3.00 0.75
C ASN A 15 -27.08 -4.46 0.44
N ASN A 16 -26.14 -4.67 -0.49
CA ASN A 16 -25.55 -5.97 -0.82
C ASN A 16 -24.02 -5.85 -0.81
N PRO A 17 -23.36 -5.96 0.36
CA PRO A 17 -21.92 -5.75 0.49
C PRO A 17 -21.03 -6.66 -0.36
N SER A 18 -21.49 -7.86 -0.71
CA SER A 18 -20.75 -8.76 -1.60
C SER A 18 -20.66 -8.21 -3.03
N HIS A 19 -21.71 -7.53 -3.52
CA HIS A 19 -21.73 -7.01 -4.89
C HIS A 19 -20.67 -5.92 -5.11
N SER A 20 -20.30 -5.16 -4.06
CA SER A 20 -19.23 -4.17 -4.16
C SER A 20 -17.83 -4.78 -4.33
N LEU A 21 -17.70 -6.11 -4.20
CA LEU A 21 -16.43 -6.83 -4.31
C LEU A 21 -16.34 -7.70 -5.58
N GLU A 22 -17.41 -7.76 -6.39
CA GLU A 22 -17.43 -8.56 -7.62
C GLU A 22 -16.30 -8.16 -8.58
N GLY A 23 -15.51 -9.14 -9.03
CA GLY A 23 -14.40 -8.94 -9.96
C GLY A 23 -13.07 -8.57 -9.28
N LEU A 24 -13.06 -8.28 -7.97
CA LEU A 24 -11.83 -7.94 -7.25
C LEU A 24 -10.83 -9.11 -7.24
N GLU A 25 -11.32 -10.35 -7.25
CA GLU A 25 -10.53 -11.58 -7.34
C GLU A 25 -9.72 -11.72 -8.64
N SER A 26 -10.00 -10.90 -9.66
CA SER A 26 -9.21 -10.86 -10.89
C SER A 26 -7.87 -10.14 -10.71
N PHE A 27 -7.65 -9.48 -9.58
CA PHE A 27 -6.43 -8.73 -9.27
C PHE A 27 -5.57 -9.47 -8.23
N SER A 28 -4.25 -9.41 -8.39
CA SER A 28 -3.31 -10.00 -7.41
C SER A 28 -3.00 -9.07 -6.24
N HIS A 29 -3.14 -7.75 -6.45
CA HIS A 29 -2.79 -6.72 -5.50
C HIS A 29 -3.86 -5.63 -5.49
N ILE A 30 -4.05 -5.04 -4.31
CA ILE A 30 -5.01 -3.96 -4.09
C ILE A 30 -4.38 -2.87 -3.22
N TRP A 31 -4.78 -1.64 -3.47
CA TRP A 31 -4.61 -0.53 -2.54
C TRP A 31 -5.70 -0.55 -1.49
N ILE A 32 -5.31 -0.43 -0.23
CA ILE A 32 -6.23 -0.17 0.88
C ILE A 32 -5.97 1.23 1.41
N ILE A 33 -7.01 2.05 1.43
CA ILE A 33 -7.01 3.38 2.05
C ILE A 33 -7.71 3.26 3.40
N TYR A 34 -7.09 3.72 4.48
CA TYR A 34 -7.58 3.50 5.83
C TYR A 34 -7.30 4.68 6.76
N HIS A 35 -7.95 4.70 7.92
CA HIS A 35 -7.84 5.77 8.90
C HIS A 35 -6.99 5.37 10.11
N PHE A 36 -5.98 6.18 10.47
CA PHE A 36 -5.17 5.99 11.69
C PHE A 36 -5.97 6.34 12.96
N HIS A 37 -6.99 5.56 13.27
CA HIS A 37 -7.94 5.78 14.38
C HIS A 37 -7.28 5.79 15.78
N ARG A 38 -6.11 5.17 15.95
CA ARG A 38 -5.35 5.18 17.22
C ARG A 38 -4.32 6.30 17.30
N ASN A 39 -4.21 7.14 16.27
CA ASN A 39 -3.28 8.26 16.29
C ASN A 39 -3.90 9.46 17.03
N PRO A 40 -3.41 9.84 18.22
CA PRO A 40 -3.92 11.01 18.92
C PRO A 40 -3.63 12.29 18.12
N ASN A 41 -4.52 13.28 18.23
CA ASN A 41 -4.43 14.57 17.54
C ASN A 41 -3.23 15.40 18.01
N HIS A 42 -2.03 15.06 17.51
CA HIS A 42 -0.81 15.83 17.67
C HIS A 42 -0.22 16.16 16.30
N LEU A 43 -0.76 17.20 15.68
CA LEU A 43 -0.30 17.70 14.40
C LEU A 43 1.06 18.38 14.58
N LYS A 44 2.10 17.83 13.94
CA LYS A 44 3.44 18.42 13.92
C LYS A 44 3.86 18.63 12.46
N ALA A 45 4.37 19.82 12.15
CA ALA A 45 4.90 20.13 10.82
C ALA A 45 6.13 19.25 10.46
N LYS A 46 6.90 18.85 11.48
CA LYS A 46 8.07 17.97 11.32
C LYS A 46 7.97 16.73 12.19
N VAL A 47 8.39 15.58 11.65
CA VAL A 47 8.43 14.28 12.33
C VAL A 47 9.86 13.71 12.29
N ALA A 48 10.17 12.74 13.15
CA ALA A 48 11.43 12.01 13.16
C ALA A 48 11.16 10.53 12.81
N PRO A 49 11.17 10.16 11.52
CA PRO A 49 11.06 8.77 11.10
C PRO A 49 12.17 7.91 11.74
N PRO A 50 11.90 6.66 12.17
CA PRO A 50 12.90 5.81 12.81
C PRO A 50 14.17 5.61 11.98
N ARG A 51 14.03 5.55 10.64
CA ARG A 51 15.15 5.36 9.69
C ARG A 51 16.09 6.57 9.59
N LEU A 52 15.74 7.72 10.17
CA LEU A 52 16.52 8.95 10.11
C LEU A 52 17.35 9.22 11.38
N GLY A 53 17.46 8.25 12.29
CA GLY A 53 18.41 8.36 13.42
C GLY A 53 18.20 9.58 14.34
N GLY A 54 16.96 10.10 14.40
CA GLY A 54 16.62 11.28 15.19
C GLY A 54 16.51 12.60 14.40
N GLU A 55 16.94 12.64 13.14
CA GLU A 55 16.72 13.80 12.29
C GLU A 55 15.23 14.05 12.00
N ARG A 56 14.87 15.33 11.90
CA ARG A 56 13.48 15.75 11.66
C ARG A 56 13.30 16.29 10.25
N VAL A 57 12.32 15.74 9.53
CA VAL A 57 11.90 16.16 8.18
C VAL A 57 10.44 16.59 8.18
N GLY A 58 9.99 17.27 7.12
CA GLY A 58 8.60 17.69 6.97
C GLY A 58 7.64 16.49 6.94
N VAL A 59 6.47 16.60 7.54
CA VAL A 59 5.51 15.47 7.62
C VAL A 59 5.14 14.91 6.24
N PHE A 60 5.00 15.77 5.22
CA PHE A 60 4.63 15.38 3.86
C PHE A 60 5.76 14.73 3.05
N SER A 61 7.01 14.80 3.51
CA SER A 61 8.11 14.01 2.93
C SER A 61 8.23 12.62 3.57
N THR A 62 7.20 12.17 4.31
CA THR A 62 7.18 10.90 5.04
C THR A 62 5.85 10.19 4.92
N ARG A 63 5.80 8.94 5.42
CA ARG A 63 4.58 8.15 5.60
C ARG A 63 4.10 8.13 7.06
N SER A 64 4.45 9.14 7.88
CA SER A 64 4.07 9.17 9.30
C SER A 64 2.55 9.23 9.50
N PRO A 65 1.99 8.50 10.49
CA PRO A 65 0.57 8.58 10.82
C PRO A 65 0.17 9.94 11.43
N HIS A 66 1.12 10.70 12.00
CA HIS A 66 0.91 12.01 12.63
C HIS A 66 0.78 13.14 11.60
N ARG A 67 -0.33 13.17 10.85
CA ARG A 67 -0.59 14.07 9.72
C ARG A 67 -1.98 14.74 9.81
N PRO A 68 -2.19 15.91 9.15
CA PRO A 68 -3.47 16.63 9.19
C PRO A 68 -4.69 15.80 8.83
N CYS A 69 -4.58 15.01 7.76
CA CYS A 69 -5.55 13.98 7.39
C CYS A 69 -4.92 12.62 7.69
N PRO A 70 -5.29 11.93 8.79
CA PRO A 70 -4.69 10.67 9.24
C PRO A 70 -5.13 9.49 8.38
N ILE A 71 -4.85 9.58 7.07
CA ILE A 71 -5.13 8.57 6.06
C ILE A 71 -3.84 7.81 5.75
N GLY A 72 -3.93 6.48 5.88
CA GLY A 72 -2.93 5.52 5.47
C GLY A 72 -3.25 4.92 4.11
N LEU A 73 -2.22 4.37 3.47
CA LEU A 73 -2.30 3.73 2.17
C LEU A 73 -1.33 2.55 2.16
N SER A 74 -1.85 1.35 1.93
CA SER A 74 -1.05 0.12 1.87
C SER A 74 -1.35 -0.65 0.59
N LEU A 75 -0.28 -1.02 -0.13
CA LEU A 75 -0.34 -1.98 -1.22
C LEU A 75 -0.24 -3.36 -0.59
N VAL A 76 -1.26 -4.19 -0.78
CA VAL A 76 -1.32 -5.53 -0.20
C VAL A 76 -1.50 -6.58 -1.28
N GLN A 77 -1.08 -7.80 -0.97
CA GLN A 77 -1.35 -8.95 -1.83
C GLN A 77 -2.74 -9.50 -1.49
N LEU A 78 -3.62 -9.59 -2.48
CA LEU A 78 -4.92 -10.23 -2.33
C LEU A 78 -4.73 -11.75 -2.18
N ASP A 79 -5.36 -12.34 -1.17
CA ASP A 79 -5.41 -13.80 -0.99
C ASP A 79 -6.68 -14.36 -1.63
N ARG A 80 -7.84 -13.88 -1.17
CA ARG A 80 -9.16 -14.28 -1.69
C ARG A 80 -10.26 -13.30 -1.28
N VAL A 81 -11.39 -13.41 -1.95
CA VAL A 81 -12.65 -12.73 -1.62
C VAL A 81 -13.69 -13.80 -1.28
N GLU A 82 -14.45 -13.59 -0.21
CA GLU A 82 -15.48 -14.53 0.25
C GLU A 82 -16.65 -13.73 0.82
N ASP A 83 -17.83 -13.84 0.21
CA ASP A 83 -19.01 -13.04 0.56
C ASP A 83 -18.70 -11.53 0.58
N SER A 84 -18.84 -10.90 1.75
CA SER A 84 -18.55 -9.49 2.01
C SER A 84 -17.18 -9.29 2.66
N LYS A 85 -16.23 -10.20 2.42
CA LYS A 85 -14.92 -10.22 3.10
C LYS A 85 -13.78 -10.28 2.10
N VAL A 86 -12.73 -9.53 2.40
CA VAL A 86 -11.48 -9.50 1.62
C VAL A 86 -10.35 -10.01 2.52
N TYR A 87 -9.63 -11.04 2.07
CA TYR A 87 -8.46 -11.58 2.76
C TYR A 87 -7.18 -11.22 2.03
N PHE A 88 -6.14 -10.83 2.76
CA PHE A 88 -4.91 -10.29 2.17
C PHE A 88 -3.68 -10.43 3.09
N PHE A 89 -2.50 -10.18 2.52
CA PHE A 89 -1.21 -10.19 3.20
C PHE A 89 -0.44 -8.88 3.01
N GLY A 90 0.51 -8.60 3.92
CA GLY A 90 1.46 -7.49 3.75
C GLY A 90 0.94 -6.13 4.23
N THR A 91 0.13 -6.10 5.28
CA THR A 91 -0.36 -4.85 5.87
C THR A 91 0.43 -4.40 7.10
N ASP A 92 0.43 -3.09 7.32
CA ASP A 92 0.95 -2.38 8.50
C ASP A 92 -0.17 -1.84 9.41
N MET A 93 -1.43 -2.22 9.13
CA MET A 93 -2.60 -1.82 9.92
C MET A 93 -2.67 -2.58 11.24
N VAL A 94 -3.19 -1.91 12.27
CA VAL A 94 -3.56 -2.55 13.54
C VAL A 94 -4.99 -3.09 13.49
N ASP A 95 -5.31 -4.08 14.32
CA ASP A 95 -6.67 -4.60 14.42
C ASP A 95 -7.69 -3.49 14.75
N GLY A 96 -8.89 -3.61 14.18
CA GLY A 96 -9.96 -2.60 14.29
C GLY A 96 -9.78 -1.33 13.45
N THR A 97 -8.75 -1.27 12.57
CA THR A 97 -8.53 -0.11 11.69
C THR A 97 -9.69 0.10 10.71
N PRO A 98 -10.36 1.26 10.71
CA PRO A 98 -11.39 1.57 9.72
C PRO A 98 -10.79 1.70 8.33
N VAL A 99 -11.31 0.91 7.39
CA VAL A 99 -11.01 1.04 5.96
C VAL A 99 -11.95 2.06 5.34
N LEU A 100 -11.37 2.95 4.55
CA LEU A 100 -12.07 4.02 3.85
C LEU A 100 -12.35 3.65 2.39
N ASP A 101 -11.43 2.91 1.75
CA ASP A 101 -11.55 2.53 0.34
C ASP A 101 -10.66 1.33 -0.02
N ILE A 102 -11.03 0.63 -1.09
CA ILE A 102 -10.27 -0.47 -1.70
C ILE A 102 -10.22 -0.24 -3.21
N LYS A 103 -9.01 -0.26 -3.79
CA LYS A 103 -8.83 -0.09 -5.25
C LYS A 103 -7.94 -1.19 -5.82
N PRO A 104 -8.21 -1.70 -7.03
CA PRO A 104 -7.27 -2.59 -7.70
C PRO A 104 -5.95 -1.86 -7.96
N TYR A 105 -4.83 -2.56 -7.76
CA TYR A 105 -3.53 -2.07 -8.20
C TYR A 105 -3.35 -2.36 -9.68
N ILE A 106 -3.10 -1.32 -10.47
CA ILE A 106 -2.91 -1.40 -11.91
C ILE A 106 -1.53 -0.80 -12.23
N PRO A 107 -0.52 -1.62 -12.58
CA PRO A 107 0.83 -1.15 -12.81
C PRO A 107 0.94 0.02 -13.80
N GLN A 108 0.09 0.04 -14.82
CA GLN A 108 0.04 1.08 -15.85
C GLN A 108 -0.28 2.48 -15.27
N TYR A 109 -1.06 2.54 -14.18
CA TYR A 109 -1.46 3.80 -13.54
C TYR A 109 -0.64 4.09 -12.28
N ASP A 110 -0.28 3.03 -11.54
CA ASP A 110 0.31 3.13 -10.22
C ASP A 110 1.85 3.11 -10.23
N VAL A 111 2.47 2.57 -11.29
CA VAL A 111 3.92 2.65 -11.49
C VAL A 111 4.22 3.87 -12.35
N PRO A 112 4.98 4.85 -11.83
CA PRO A 112 5.38 5.99 -12.64
C PRO A 112 6.15 5.51 -13.87
N VAL A 113 5.77 6.00 -15.05
CA VAL A 113 6.50 5.79 -16.30
C VAL A 113 7.43 6.98 -16.55
N ASN A 114 8.60 6.70 -17.12
CA ASN A 114 9.53 7.76 -17.51
C ASN A 114 9.03 8.34 -18.84
N MET A 115 8.28 9.43 -18.77
CA MET A 115 7.60 10.03 -19.90
C MET A 115 8.10 11.46 -20.12
N SER A 116 8.15 11.92 -21.36
CA SER A 116 8.45 13.33 -21.61
C SER A 116 7.36 14.23 -21.03
N GLU A 117 7.70 15.47 -20.70
CA GLU A 117 6.76 16.42 -20.07
C GLU A 117 5.49 16.61 -20.91
N ILE A 118 5.63 16.66 -22.24
CA ILE A 118 4.52 16.79 -23.20
C ILE A 118 3.60 15.56 -23.17
N GLU A 119 4.18 14.36 -23.21
CA GLU A 119 3.41 13.12 -23.18
C GLU A 119 2.69 12.96 -21.83
N PHE A 120 3.33 13.35 -20.71
CA PHE A 120 2.72 13.30 -19.38
C PHE A 120 1.49 14.20 -19.26
N TYR A 121 1.52 15.39 -19.86
CA TYR A 121 0.35 16.27 -19.87
C TYR A 121 -0.77 15.73 -20.76
N ASN A 122 -0.42 15.11 -21.89
CA ASN A 122 -1.37 14.54 -22.83
C ASN A 122 -1.99 13.22 -22.33
N SER A 123 -1.32 12.48 -21.45
CA SER A 123 -1.81 11.20 -20.90
C SER A 123 -2.78 11.36 -19.73
N ARG A 124 -3.09 12.59 -19.30
CA ARG A 124 -4.05 12.81 -18.22
C ARG A 124 -5.45 12.67 -18.78
N GLU A 125 -6.12 11.57 -18.46
CA GLU A 125 -7.55 11.44 -18.71
C GLU A 125 -8.28 12.61 -18.02
N ALA A 126 -9.22 13.23 -18.76
CA ALA A 126 -10.09 14.22 -18.17
C ALA A 126 -10.90 13.55 -17.04
N PRO A 127 -11.23 14.27 -15.96
CA PRO A 127 -12.14 13.74 -14.96
C PRO A 127 -13.43 13.31 -15.66
N ASP A 128 -13.84 12.05 -15.50
CA ASP A 128 -15.05 11.49 -16.09
C ASP A 128 -16.27 12.36 -15.74
N GLY A 129 -16.61 13.31 -16.60
CA GLY A 129 -17.60 14.34 -16.27
C GLY A 129 -17.80 15.47 -17.28
N GLU A 130 -16.86 15.77 -18.18
CA GLU A 130 -17.10 16.69 -19.29
C GLU A 130 -16.61 16.11 -20.62
N GLU A 131 -17.54 15.92 -21.57
CA GLU A 131 -17.22 15.51 -22.95
C GLU A 131 -16.36 16.59 -23.62
N THR A 132 -15.08 16.25 -23.87
CA THR A 132 -14.24 17.04 -24.78
C THR A 132 -14.08 16.26 -26.07
N SER A 133 -14.75 16.77 -27.11
CA SER A 133 -14.64 16.27 -28.48
C SER A 133 -13.36 16.81 -29.11
N LEU A 134 -12.26 16.05 -29.06
CA LEU A 134 -11.08 16.34 -29.89
C LEU A 134 -10.52 15.07 -30.51
N MET A 135 -10.26 15.16 -31.81
CA MET A 135 -9.82 14.08 -32.69
C MET A 135 -8.36 13.73 -32.48
N ASP A 136 -8.07 12.44 -32.27
CA ASP A 136 -6.72 11.88 -32.19
C ASP A 136 -6.08 11.70 -33.58
N ASN A 137 -4.78 11.97 -33.68
CA ASN A 137 -3.95 11.51 -34.80
C ASN A 137 -2.51 11.15 -34.35
N ASN A 138 -2.21 9.84 -34.43
CA ASN A 138 -0.97 9.20 -34.92
C ASN A 138 0.27 8.95 -34.01
N PRO A 139 1.14 7.94 -34.37
CA PRO A 139 1.50 6.83 -33.46
C PRO A 139 3.05 6.67 -33.30
N PRO A 140 3.65 5.48 -33.00
CA PRO A 140 4.55 5.35 -31.84
C PRO A 140 6.03 5.18 -32.18
N GLY A 141 6.89 5.48 -31.20
CA GLY A 141 8.20 4.86 -31.10
C GLY A 141 9.20 5.68 -30.29
N SER A 142 9.66 5.15 -29.16
CA SER A 142 11.09 5.13 -28.86
C SER A 142 11.44 4.09 -27.80
N SER A 143 12.69 3.65 -27.89
CA SER A 143 13.32 2.48 -27.29
C SER A 143 13.50 2.54 -25.77
N SER A 144 13.39 1.37 -25.17
CA SER A 144 13.66 1.03 -23.77
C SER A 144 15.10 1.35 -23.34
N GLN A 145 15.25 2.33 -22.45
CA GLN A 145 16.33 2.35 -21.45
C GLN A 145 15.71 2.54 -20.06
N SER A 146 15.90 1.56 -19.19
CA SER A 146 15.37 1.52 -17.82
C SER A 146 16.16 2.46 -16.91
N VAL A 147 15.85 3.75 -16.96
CA VAL A 147 16.20 4.69 -15.89
C VAL A 147 14.98 4.73 -14.98
N SER A 148 15.12 4.34 -13.70
CA SER A 148 14.00 4.33 -12.76
C SER A 148 13.33 5.70 -12.73
N SER A 149 12.07 5.76 -13.13
CA SER A 149 11.23 6.95 -13.25
C SER A 149 10.96 7.66 -11.92
N VAL A 150 11.30 7.03 -10.80
CA VAL A 150 11.04 7.52 -9.44
C VAL A 150 12.34 7.82 -8.72
N SER A 151 12.49 9.06 -8.24
CA SER A 151 13.56 9.45 -7.32
C SER A 151 13.13 9.21 -5.88
N VAL A 152 13.74 8.23 -5.23
CA VAL A 152 13.54 7.94 -3.80
C VAL A 152 14.84 8.26 -3.05
N PRO A 153 14.81 9.05 -1.96
CA PRO A 153 15.99 9.30 -1.15
C PRO A 153 16.63 8.01 -0.62
N ASN A 154 17.96 7.93 -0.62
CA ASN A 154 18.71 6.73 -0.21
C ASN A 154 18.34 6.21 1.19
N TRP A 155 17.99 7.09 2.13
CA TRP A 155 17.60 6.69 3.49
C TRP A 155 16.30 5.86 3.53
N VAL A 156 15.47 5.92 2.50
CA VAL A 156 14.28 5.08 2.35
C VAL A 156 14.65 3.69 1.84
N LEU A 157 15.62 3.62 0.92
CA LEU A 157 16.06 2.39 0.24
C LEU A 157 16.99 1.52 1.08
N ASN A 158 17.65 2.11 2.09
CA ASN A 158 18.51 1.35 2.99
C ASN A 158 17.70 0.32 3.80
N SER A 159 17.84 -0.95 3.45
CA SER A 159 17.41 -2.08 4.26
C SER A 159 18.62 -2.70 4.96
N SER A 160 18.44 -3.05 6.24
CA SER A 160 19.41 -3.86 6.99
C SER A 160 18.71 -5.15 7.38
N ILE A 161 19.18 -6.26 6.83
CA ILE A 161 18.74 -7.59 7.27
C ILE A 161 19.49 -7.89 8.58
N LEU A 162 18.76 -8.24 9.63
CA LEU A 162 19.32 -8.66 10.90
C LEU A 162 19.14 -10.17 11.07
N ASP A 163 20.18 -10.83 11.54
CA ASP A 163 20.09 -12.22 11.98
C ASP A 163 19.44 -12.27 13.36
N VAL A 164 18.27 -12.91 13.45
CA VAL A 164 17.55 -13.11 14.71
C VAL A 164 17.91 -14.48 15.28
N VAL A 165 18.56 -14.50 16.44
CA VAL A 165 18.93 -15.72 17.17
C VAL A 165 18.06 -15.85 18.43
N PHE A 166 17.42 -16.99 18.60
CA PHE A 166 16.63 -17.31 19.79
C PHE A 166 17.50 -18.03 20.82
N ASN A 167 17.37 -17.65 22.10
CA ASN A 167 17.97 -18.42 23.19
C ASN A 167 17.16 -19.68 23.49
N THR A 168 17.72 -20.62 24.25
CA THR A 168 17.11 -21.92 24.54
C THR A 168 15.71 -21.80 25.17
N ASN A 169 15.49 -20.82 26.05
CA ASN A 169 14.19 -20.60 26.67
C ASN A 169 13.13 -20.18 25.63
N ALA A 170 13.48 -19.26 24.74
CA ALA A 170 12.60 -18.83 23.66
C ALA A 170 12.30 -19.98 22.68
N GLU A 171 13.28 -20.83 22.40
CA GLU A 171 13.09 -22.02 21.55
C GLU A 171 12.08 -23.01 22.15
N SER A 172 12.21 -23.32 23.45
CA SER A 172 11.26 -24.20 24.13
C SER A 172 9.84 -23.62 24.16
N GLN A 173 9.70 -22.31 24.32
CA GLN A 173 8.40 -21.63 24.28
C GLN A 173 7.77 -21.67 22.88
N LEU A 174 8.55 -21.44 21.82
CA LEU A 174 8.05 -21.56 20.44
C LEU A 174 7.56 -22.98 20.13
N GLN A 175 8.29 -24.00 20.61
CA GLN A 175 7.86 -25.40 20.48
C GLN A 175 6.55 -25.68 21.23
N ALA A 176 6.41 -25.17 22.46
CA ALA A 176 5.19 -25.34 23.26
C ALA A 176 3.97 -24.68 22.60
N LEU A 177 4.17 -23.57 21.88
CA LEU A 177 3.14 -22.88 21.12
C LEU A 177 2.89 -23.48 19.73
N GLY A 178 3.64 -24.50 19.32
CA GLY A 178 3.53 -25.10 17.98
C GLY A 178 3.92 -24.15 16.84
N ILE A 179 4.76 -23.14 17.12
CA ILE A 179 5.18 -22.15 16.13
C ILE A 179 6.44 -22.64 15.42
N GLU A 180 6.33 -22.84 14.10
CA GLU A 180 7.46 -23.22 13.26
C GLU A 180 8.37 -22.01 12.98
N LYS A 181 9.68 -22.21 13.08
CA LYS A 181 10.66 -21.17 12.75
C LYS A 181 10.73 -21.00 11.24
N VAL A 182 10.38 -19.81 10.75
CA VAL A 182 10.56 -19.46 9.33
C VAL A 182 11.81 -18.59 9.19
N LYS A 183 12.77 -19.03 8.36
CA LYS A 183 13.88 -18.18 7.97
C LYS A 183 13.38 -17.24 6.87
N LEU A 184 13.45 -15.94 7.11
CA LEU A 184 13.28 -14.94 6.05
C LEU A 184 14.53 -15.05 5.16
N THR A 185 14.43 -15.82 4.08
CA THR A 185 15.42 -15.77 3.00
C THR A 185 15.08 -14.56 2.14
N GLY A 186 16.11 -13.81 1.73
CA GLY A 186 15.97 -12.47 1.15
C GLY A 186 14.94 -12.38 0.03
N ILE A 187 14.19 -11.27 0.03
CA ILE A 187 13.36 -10.80 -1.08
C ILE A 187 14.28 -10.32 -2.20
#